data_AF-A0A8H3C5D1-F1
#
_entry.id   AF-A0A8H3C5D1-F1
#
_cell.length_a   1.000
_cell.length_b   1.000
_cell.length_c   1.000
_cell.angle_alpha   90.00
_cell.angle_beta   90.00
_cell.angle_gamma   90.00
#
_symmetry.space_group_name_H-M   'P 1'
#
loop_
_entity.id
_entity.type
_entity.pdbx_description
1 polymer ?
#
loop_
_entity_poly.entity_id
_entity_poly.type
_entity_poly.pdbx_seq_one_letter_code
_entity_poly.pdbx_strand_id
1 'polypeptide(L)'
;MPHKRAKRSTREAERNSRQSDLAPSALSSEPIPKGMARVLGAERVQREYREQLKKKQEDREVKGIIKLLPGESLREFNRRVEEVHRPLVRGALKRGQGDEKRKGKRKREEVEEEEEKKEGEERPVREFETVSSSTPKRIQRAALAPPALTKGPRGSGVGKGGGKAPAVSMARKVVLERERERAVELYRALKASKQISADGDQKHA
;
A
#
# COMPACT_ATOMS: atom_id res chain seq x y z
N MET A 1 54.25 34.13 -25.79
CA MET A 1 52.94 34.12 -25.11
C MET A 1 52.80 32.93 -24.17
N PRO A 2 53.02 33.12 -22.85
CA PRO A 2 53.02 32.06 -21.84
C PRO A 2 51.68 31.31 -21.73
N HIS A 3 50.56 32.00 -21.98
CA HIS A 3 49.20 31.47 -21.75
C HIS A 3 48.71 30.44 -22.79
N LYS A 4 49.33 30.34 -23.98
CA LYS A 4 48.95 29.31 -24.98
C LYS A 4 49.51 27.92 -24.63
N ARG A 5 50.70 27.87 -24.01
CA ARG A 5 51.35 26.62 -23.58
C ARG A 5 50.64 26.02 -22.37
N ALA A 6 50.20 26.86 -21.42
CA ALA A 6 49.43 26.42 -20.26
C ALA A 6 48.12 25.70 -20.63
N LYS A 7 47.31 26.27 -21.55
CA LYS A 7 46.04 25.64 -21.99
C LYS A 7 46.25 24.35 -22.79
N ARG A 8 47.37 24.23 -23.51
CA ARG A 8 47.73 23.01 -24.23
C ARG A 8 48.12 21.91 -23.25
N SER A 9 48.95 22.25 -22.26
CA SER A 9 49.36 21.31 -21.20
C SER A 9 48.16 20.79 -20.40
N THR A 10 47.20 21.63 -20.04
CA THR A 10 46.01 21.17 -19.31
C THR A 10 45.12 20.28 -20.17
N ARG A 11 44.94 20.59 -21.46
CA ARG A 11 44.19 19.73 -22.40
C ARG A 11 44.88 18.40 -22.67
N GLU A 12 46.21 18.39 -22.79
CA GLU A 12 46.98 17.16 -22.98
C GLU A 12 46.97 16.33 -21.69
N ALA A 13 47.08 16.95 -20.52
CA ALA A 13 46.93 16.27 -19.22
C ALA A 13 45.52 15.67 -19.04
N GLU A 14 44.47 16.43 -19.39
CA GLU A 14 43.09 15.95 -19.36
C GLU A 14 42.79 14.87 -20.41
N ARG A 15 43.42 14.95 -21.59
CA ARG A 15 43.29 13.92 -22.63
C ARG A 15 44.05 12.66 -22.26
N ASN A 16 45.15 12.77 -21.52
CA ASN A 16 45.90 11.60 -21.04
C ASN A 16 45.22 10.98 -19.81
N SER A 17 44.55 11.78 -18.96
CA SER A 17 43.79 11.26 -17.82
C SER A 17 42.46 10.63 -18.22
N ARG A 18 41.80 11.19 -19.25
CA ARG A 18 40.67 10.56 -19.91
C ARG A 18 41.22 9.44 -20.80
N GLN A 19 41.05 8.20 -20.36
CA GLN A 19 41.38 7.02 -21.18
C GLN A 19 40.81 7.20 -22.59
N SER A 20 41.54 6.71 -23.61
CA SER A 20 41.17 6.90 -25.01
C SER A 20 39.73 6.51 -25.26
N ASP A 21 38.93 7.43 -25.81
CA ASP A 21 37.52 7.22 -26.19
C ASP A 21 37.41 6.37 -27.49
N LEU A 22 38.39 5.48 -27.68
CA LEU A 22 38.33 4.43 -28.67
C LEU A 22 37.34 3.40 -28.16
N ALA A 23 36.41 2.97 -29.02
CA ALA A 23 35.54 1.85 -28.71
C ALA A 23 36.42 0.67 -28.25
N PRO A 24 36.01 -0.06 -27.20
CA PRO A 24 36.79 -1.20 -26.72
C PRO A 24 37.04 -2.13 -27.90
N SER A 25 38.31 -2.27 -28.29
CA SER A 25 38.71 -3.14 -29.38
C SER A 25 38.29 -4.56 -29.02
N ALA A 26 37.65 -5.27 -29.95
CA ALA A 26 37.32 -6.67 -29.73
C ALA A 26 38.60 -7.41 -29.36
N LEU A 27 38.66 -7.95 -28.14
CA LEU A 27 39.80 -8.69 -27.60
C LEU A 27 39.88 -10.03 -28.33
N SER A 28 40.40 -10.02 -29.55
CA SER A 28 40.60 -11.21 -30.39
C SER A 28 41.80 -12.05 -29.94
N SER A 29 42.55 -11.62 -28.92
CA SER A 29 43.78 -12.27 -28.44
C SER A 29 43.81 -12.48 -26.94
N GLU A 30 42.67 -12.57 -26.25
CA GLU A 30 42.70 -13.11 -24.88
C GLU A 30 43.00 -14.61 -24.95
N PRO A 31 43.93 -15.14 -24.13
CA PRO A 31 44.28 -16.56 -24.13
C PRO A 31 43.12 -17.45 -23.66
N ILE A 32 42.06 -16.85 -23.10
CA ILE A 32 40.92 -17.55 -22.52
C ILE A 32 39.65 -17.15 -23.28
N PRO A 33 38.89 -18.12 -23.80
CA PRO A 33 37.62 -17.85 -24.45
C PRO A 33 36.64 -17.07 -23.54
N LYS A 34 35.84 -16.17 -24.12
CA LYS A 34 34.87 -15.31 -23.41
C LYS A 34 33.93 -16.05 -22.45
N GLY A 35 33.53 -17.28 -22.79
CA GLY A 35 32.73 -18.14 -21.90
C GLY A 35 33.49 -18.54 -20.63
N MET A 36 34.75 -18.97 -20.78
CA MET A 36 35.62 -19.30 -19.65
C MET A 36 35.99 -18.06 -18.83
N ALA A 37 36.22 -16.91 -19.45
CA ALA A 37 36.47 -15.66 -18.75
C ALA A 37 35.30 -15.26 -17.84
N ARG A 38 34.05 -15.47 -18.28
CA ARG A 38 32.85 -15.26 -17.45
C ARG A 38 32.78 -16.24 -16.29
N VAL A 39 33.13 -17.52 -16.52
CA VAL A 39 33.11 -18.55 -15.47
C VAL A 39 34.16 -18.27 -14.41
N LEU A 40 35.39 -17.93 -14.81
CA LEU A 40 36.48 -17.59 -13.90
C LEU A 40 36.22 -16.27 -13.14
N GLY A 41 35.58 -15.29 -13.79
CA GLY A 41 35.16 -14.04 -13.16
C GLY A 41 33.86 -14.11 -12.34
N ALA A 42 33.11 -15.21 -12.42
CA ALA A 42 31.78 -15.32 -11.82
C ALA A 42 31.82 -15.16 -10.29
N GLU A 43 32.83 -15.73 -9.64
CA GLU A 43 32.97 -15.66 -8.18
C GLU A 43 33.19 -14.21 -7.71
N ARG A 44 34.03 -13.45 -8.42
CA ARG A 44 34.25 -12.03 -8.13
C ARG A 44 32.96 -11.23 -8.27
N VAL A 45 32.22 -11.42 -9.36
CA VAL A 45 30.93 -10.74 -9.58
C VAL A 45 29.92 -11.10 -8.50
N GLN A 46 29.85 -12.37 -8.10
CA GLN A 46 28.96 -12.81 -7.02
C GLN A 46 29.36 -12.23 -5.66
N ARG A 47 30.66 -12.17 -5.35
CA ARG A 47 31.17 -11.55 -4.12
C ARG A 47 30.86 -10.05 -4.09
N GLU A 48 31.16 -9.32 -5.15
CA GLU A 48 30.84 -7.89 -5.28
C GLU A 48 29.34 -7.63 -5.13
N TYR A 49 28.48 -8.46 -5.73
CA TYR A 49 27.03 -8.35 -5.57
C TYR A 49 26.58 -8.59 -4.11
N ARG A 50 27.12 -9.61 -3.45
CA ARG A 50 26.83 -9.91 -2.04
C ARG A 50 27.30 -8.79 -1.11
N GLU A 51 28.48 -8.23 -1.37
CA GLU A 51 29.01 -7.07 -0.62
C GLU A 51 28.15 -5.83 -0.84
N GLN A 52 27.72 -5.55 -2.06
CA GLN A 52 26.79 -4.45 -2.34
C GLN A 52 25.44 -4.65 -1.64
N LEU A 53 24.95 -5.87 -1.53
CA LEU A 53 23.74 -6.17 -0.75
C LEU A 53 23.95 -5.92 0.74
N LYS A 54 25.08 -6.34 1.31
CA LYS A 54 25.44 -6.06 2.71
C LYS A 54 25.54 -4.56 2.98
N LYS A 55 26.29 -3.82 2.14
CA LYS A 55 26.38 -2.35 2.25
C LYS A 55 25.02 -1.67 2.16
N LYS A 56 24.15 -2.10 1.25
CA LYS A 56 22.78 -1.57 1.15
C LYS A 56 21.93 -1.89 2.38
N GLN A 57 22.19 -2.99 3.08
CA GLN A 57 21.52 -3.33 4.34
C GLN A 57 22.05 -2.46 5.47
N GLU A 58 23.37 -2.37 5.61
CA GLU A 58 24.03 -1.49 6.59
C GLU A 58 23.59 -0.03 6.42
N ASP A 59 23.58 0.48 5.18
CA ASP A 59 23.08 1.83 4.86
C ASP A 59 21.61 2.04 5.25
N ARG A 60 20.78 0.99 5.20
CA ARG A 60 19.37 1.03 5.62
C ARG A 60 19.25 1.01 7.14
N GLU A 61 20.07 0.22 7.82
CA GLU A 61 20.11 0.14 9.28
C GLU A 61 20.59 1.47 9.88
N VAL A 62 21.67 2.03 9.35
CA VAL A 62 22.18 3.35 9.75
C VAL A 62 21.14 4.44 9.52
N LYS A 63 20.45 4.43 8.37
CA LYS A 63 19.36 5.39 8.11
C LYS A 63 18.14 5.17 9.01
N GLY A 64 17.89 3.95 9.48
CA GLY A 64 16.78 3.63 10.37
C GLY A 64 16.95 4.17 11.79
N ILE A 65 18.19 4.43 12.24
CA ILE A 65 18.47 4.93 13.58
C ILE A 65 18.38 6.46 13.57
N ILE A 66 17.19 6.99 13.84
CA ILE A 66 16.94 8.44 13.90
C ILE A 66 16.81 8.86 15.35
N LYS A 67 17.74 9.70 15.82
CA LYS A 67 17.72 10.31 17.16
C LYS A 67 17.12 11.72 17.08
N LEU A 68 16.53 12.17 18.18
CA LEU A 68 16.12 13.56 18.37
C LEU A 68 17.35 14.46 18.25
N LEU A 69 17.29 15.48 17.39
CA LEU A 69 18.34 16.49 17.35
C LEU A 69 18.15 17.49 18.51
N PRO A 70 19.24 18.04 19.07
CA PRO A 70 19.13 19.05 20.12
C PRO A 70 18.41 20.30 19.59
N GLY A 71 17.34 20.71 20.28
CA GLY A 71 16.53 21.88 19.90
C GLY A 71 15.45 21.64 18.83
N GLU A 72 15.33 20.42 18.30
CA GLU A 72 14.26 20.04 17.38
C GLU A 72 12.94 19.83 18.13
N SER A 73 11.82 20.34 17.60
CA SER A 73 10.51 20.00 18.16
C SER A 73 10.12 18.56 17.78
N LEU A 74 9.27 17.92 18.59
CA LEU A 74 8.77 16.57 18.30
C LEU A 74 8.09 16.48 16.92
N ARG A 75 7.52 17.59 16.44
CA ARG A 75 6.88 17.67 15.13
C ARG A 75 7.89 17.60 13.99
N GLU A 76 9.01 18.32 14.07
CA GLU A 76 10.10 18.20 13.09
C GLU A 76 10.71 16.79 13.10
N PHE A 77 10.91 16.22 14.28
CA PHE A 77 11.40 14.85 14.43
C PHE A 77 10.50 13.84 13.72
N ASN A 78 9.18 13.91 13.98
CA ASN A 78 8.21 13.03 13.33
C ASN A 78 8.22 13.20 11.80
N ARG A 79 8.34 14.43 11.29
CA ARG A 79 8.45 14.69 9.85
C ARG A 79 9.68 14.00 9.25
N ARG A 80 10.83 14.09 9.93
CA ARG A 80 12.09 13.50 9.49
C ARG A 80 12.06 11.97 9.54
N VAL A 81 11.47 11.40 10.59
CA VAL A 81 11.17 9.96 10.69
C VAL A 81 10.30 9.52 9.52
N GLU A 82 9.22 10.23 9.24
CA GLU A 82 8.34 9.94 8.12
C GLU A 82 9.06 10.04 6.77
N GLU A 83 9.91 11.05 6.55
CA GLU A 83 10.69 11.23 5.33
C GLU A 83 11.65 10.06 5.06
N VAL A 84 12.33 9.55 6.09
CA VAL A 84 13.23 8.40 5.98
C VAL A 84 12.48 7.10 5.72
N HIS A 85 11.33 6.89 6.36
CA HIS A 85 10.52 5.68 6.15
C HIS A 85 9.61 5.78 4.91
N ARG A 86 9.39 6.98 4.35
CA ARG A 86 8.50 7.24 3.21
C ARG A 86 8.77 6.32 2.01
N PRO A 87 10.02 6.07 1.59
CA PRO A 87 10.30 5.19 0.44
C PRO A 87 9.89 3.74 0.71
N LEU A 88 10.05 3.25 1.94
CA LEU A 88 9.65 1.90 2.33
C LEU A 88 8.13 1.76 2.30
N VAL A 89 7.42 2.72 2.91
CA VAL A 89 5.95 2.75 2.94
C VAL A 89 5.39 2.88 1.52
N ARG A 90 5.94 3.80 0.71
CA ARG A 90 5.55 3.99 -0.70
C ARG A 90 5.81 2.73 -1.55
N GLY A 91 6.94 2.04 -1.31
CA GLY A 91 7.27 0.79 -1.99
C GLY A 91 6.35 -0.37 -1.59
N ALA A 92 5.94 -0.46 -0.32
CA ALA A 92 4.94 -1.42 0.14
C ALA A 92 3.56 -1.14 -0.50
N LEU A 93 3.14 0.13 -0.51
CA LEU A 93 1.85 0.54 -1.06
C LEU A 93 1.76 0.26 -2.58
N LYS A 94 2.84 0.56 -3.33
CA LYS A 94 2.91 0.27 -4.77
C LYS A 94 2.84 -1.22 -5.07
N ARG A 95 3.45 -2.07 -4.23
CA ARG A 95 3.35 -3.54 -4.36
C ARG A 95 1.92 -4.02 -4.09
N GLY A 96 1.29 -3.54 -3.01
CA GLY A 96 -0.09 -3.89 -2.67
C GLY A 96 -1.10 -3.49 -3.76
N GLN A 97 -0.95 -2.31 -4.36
CA GLN A 97 -1.82 -1.88 -5.47
C GLN A 97 -1.69 -2.77 -6.72
N GLY A 98 -0.51 -3.32 -6.98
CA GLY A 98 -0.31 -4.28 -8.08
C GLY A 98 -1.12 -5.56 -7.86
N ASP A 99 -1.12 -6.06 -6.62
CA ASP A 99 -1.87 -7.26 -6.25
C ASP A 99 -3.38 -7.01 -6.23
N GLU A 100 -3.83 -5.84 -5.79
CA GLU A 100 -5.24 -5.43 -5.87
C GLU A 100 -5.73 -5.34 -7.32
N LYS A 101 -4.93 -4.75 -8.22
CA LYS A 101 -5.26 -4.70 -9.66
C LYS A 101 -5.31 -6.09 -10.27
N ARG A 102 -4.37 -6.97 -9.93
CA ARG A 102 -4.36 -8.38 -10.39
C ARG A 102 -5.55 -9.16 -9.86
N LYS A 103 -5.90 -9.01 -8.58
CA LYS A 103 -7.11 -9.60 -7.98
C LYS A 103 -8.38 -9.07 -8.63
N GLY A 104 -8.43 -7.78 -8.94
CA GLY A 104 -9.55 -7.17 -9.66
C GLY A 104 -9.70 -7.73 -11.08
N LYS A 105 -8.60 -7.95 -11.80
CA LYS A 105 -8.61 -8.56 -13.14
C LYS A 105 -9.07 -10.02 -13.08
N ARG A 106 -8.51 -10.82 -12.17
CA ARG A 106 -8.93 -12.22 -11.96
C ARG A 106 -10.41 -12.34 -11.62
N LYS A 107 -10.92 -11.47 -10.76
CA LYS A 107 -12.35 -11.43 -10.44
C LYS A 107 -13.24 -11.04 -11.63
N ARG A 108 -12.72 -10.29 -12.61
CA ARG A 108 -13.47 -9.98 -13.83
C ARG A 108 -13.45 -11.17 -14.78
N GLU A 109 -12.28 -11.76 -14.99
CA GLU A 109 -12.11 -12.98 -15.79
C GLU A 109 -12.97 -14.14 -15.24
N GLU A 110 -13.01 -14.34 -13.91
CA GLU A 110 -13.87 -15.32 -13.25
C GLU A 110 -15.37 -15.04 -13.46
N VAL A 111 -15.77 -13.77 -13.49
CA VAL A 111 -17.18 -13.38 -13.73
C VAL A 111 -17.55 -13.55 -15.20
N GLU A 112 -16.64 -13.21 -16.12
CA GLU A 112 -16.81 -13.42 -17.56
C GLU A 112 -16.90 -14.92 -17.89
N GLU A 113 -16.05 -15.77 -17.30
CA GLU A 113 -16.14 -17.23 -17.45
C GLU A 113 -17.43 -17.82 -16.82
N GLU A 114 -17.91 -17.26 -15.72
CA GLU A 114 -19.20 -17.65 -15.13
C GLU A 114 -20.41 -17.18 -15.97
N GLU A 115 -20.30 -16.05 -16.66
CA GLU A 115 -21.32 -15.53 -17.56
C GLU A 115 -21.39 -16.35 -18.85
N GLU A 116 -20.25 -16.70 -19.45
CA GLU A 116 -20.17 -17.59 -20.61
C GLU A 116 -20.71 -19.00 -20.29
N LYS A 117 -20.42 -19.54 -19.10
CA LYS A 117 -20.99 -20.83 -18.66
C LYS A 117 -22.52 -20.77 -18.46
N LYS A 118 -23.07 -19.59 -18.12
CA LYS A 118 -24.52 -19.36 -17.96
C LYS A 118 -25.23 -18.98 -19.25
N GLU A 119 -24.51 -18.82 -20.36
CA GLU A 119 -25.10 -18.67 -21.70
C GLU A 119 -25.35 -20.02 -22.38
N GLY A 120 -24.72 -21.11 -21.91
CA GLY A 120 -24.97 -22.49 -22.36
C GLY A 120 -26.11 -23.22 -21.64
N GLU A 121 -26.62 -22.69 -20.54
CA GLU A 121 -27.80 -23.23 -19.83
C GLU A 121 -29.03 -22.39 -20.18
N GLU A 122 -30.02 -23.00 -20.83
CA GLU A 122 -31.31 -22.37 -21.16
C GLU A 122 -31.97 -21.86 -19.88
N ARG A 123 -31.95 -20.53 -19.68
CA ARG A 123 -32.62 -19.89 -18.55
C ARG A 123 -34.12 -20.13 -18.70
N PRO A 124 -34.85 -20.55 -17.64
CA PRO A 124 -36.30 -20.66 -17.73
C PRO A 124 -36.86 -19.30 -18.13
N VAL A 125 -37.62 -19.28 -19.22
CA VAL A 125 -38.25 -18.09 -19.79
C VAL A 125 -39.04 -17.40 -18.68
N ARG A 126 -38.52 -16.28 -18.17
CA ARG A 126 -39.26 -15.42 -17.27
C ARG A 126 -40.12 -14.53 -18.15
N GLU A 127 -41.44 -14.65 -18.04
CA GLU A 127 -42.44 -13.92 -18.82
C GLU A 127 -42.44 -12.39 -18.61
N PHE A 128 -41.47 -11.85 -17.85
CA PHE A 128 -41.31 -10.43 -17.63
C PHE A 128 -39.97 -9.96 -18.17
N GLU A 129 -40.01 -9.03 -19.13
CA GLU A 129 -38.84 -8.38 -19.69
C GLU A 129 -37.99 -7.74 -18.59
N THR A 130 -36.76 -8.20 -18.42
CA THR A 130 -35.79 -7.51 -17.58
C THR A 130 -35.23 -6.32 -18.35
N VAL A 131 -35.78 -5.13 -18.13
CA VAL A 131 -35.28 -3.90 -18.75
C VAL A 131 -33.80 -3.71 -18.40
N SER A 132 -32.93 -3.83 -19.39
CA SER A 132 -31.50 -3.52 -19.30
C SER A 132 -31.35 -2.03 -19.01
N SER A 133 -31.02 -1.65 -17.77
CA SER A 133 -30.92 -0.25 -17.36
C SER A 133 -29.59 0.38 -17.80
N SER A 134 -29.24 0.25 -19.08
CA SER A 134 -28.06 0.89 -19.70
C SER A 134 -28.30 2.35 -20.06
N THR A 135 -29.51 2.88 -19.86
CA THR A 135 -29.83 4.29 -20.16
C THR A 135 -29.39 5.21 -19.01
N PRO A 136 -28.62 6.29 -19.28
CA PRO A 136 -28.16 7.22 -18.25
C PRO A 136 -29.35 7.95 -17.62
N LYS A 137 -29.55 7.75 -16.31
CA LYS A 137 -30.64 8.38 -15.55
C LYS A 137 -30.34 9.87 -15.39
N ARG A 138 -31.17 10.72 -16.01
CA ARG A 138 -31.09 12.20 -15.92
C ARG A 138 -31.18 12.65 -14.46
N ILE A 139 -30.21 13.45 -14.02
CA ILE A 139 -29.97 13.89 -12.63
C ILE A 139 -31.22 14.51 -11.97
N GLN A 140 -32.09 15.14 -12.75
CA GLN A 140 -33.30 15.82 -12.29
C GLN A 140 -34.52 14.90 -12.07
N ARG A 141 -34.45 13.61 -12.44
CA ARG A 141 -35.53 12.63 -12.23
C ARG A 141 -35.40 11.83 -10.94
N ALA A 142 -34.31 12.00 -10.18
CA ALA A 142 -34.18 11.45 -8.84
C ALA A 142 -35.03 12.32 -7.90
N ALA A 143 -36.18 11.82 -7.47
CA ALA A 143 -37.02 12.49 -6.49
C ALA A 143 -36.20 12.79 -5.21
N LEU A 144 -36.43 13.96 -4.61
CA LEU A 144 -35.90 14.41 -3.30
C LEU A 144 -36.41 13.59 -2.10
N ALA A 145 -37.02 12.42 -2.34
CA ALA A 145 -37.37 11.52 -1.25
C ALA A 145 -36.06 10.92 -0.68
N PRO A 146 -35.86 10.95 0.65
CA PRO A 146 -34.69 10.34 1.25
C PRO A 146 -34.63 8.87 0.79
N PRO A 147 -33.48 8.41 0.26
CA PRO A 147 -33.38 7.07 -0.31
C PRO A 147 -33.59 6.03 0.79
N ALA A 148 -34.63 5.20 0.65
CA ALA A 148 -34.85 4.06 1.54
C ALA A 148 -33.74 3.02 1.28
N LEU A 149 -32.83 2.83 2.25
CA LEU A 149 -31.74 1.86 2.17
C LEU A 149 -32.27 0.43 2.36
N THR A 150 -32.91 -0.11 1.32
CA THR A 150 -33.48 -1.48 1.35
C THR A 150 -32.43 -2.57 1.12
N LYS A 151 -31.20 -2.23 0.74
CA LYS A 151 -30.10 -3.18 0.48
C LYS A 151 -28.81 -2.72 1.15
N GLY A 152 -28.26 -3.56 2.02
CA GLY A 152 -26.94 -3.33 2.64
C GLY A 152 -25.79 -3.46 1.64
N PRO A 153 -24.57 -3.02 2.01
CA PRO A 153 -23.40 -3.08 1.14
C PRO A 153 -23.10 -4.52 0.70
N ARG A 154 -22.71 -4.70 -0.58
CA ARG A 154 -22.45 -6.03 -1.17
C ARG A 154 -21.44 -6.81 -0.31
N GLY A 155 -21.81 -8.01 0.11
CA GLY A 155 -20.97 -8.88 0.96
C GLY A 155 -21.22 -8.76 2.48
N SER A 156 -22.05 -7.82 2.93
CA SER A 156 -22.35 -7.63 4.37
C SER A 156 -23.43 -8.56 4.94
N GLY A 157 -24.20 -9.24 4.09
CA GLY A 157 -25.35 -10.07 4.52
C GLY A 157 -26.53 -9.28 5.10
N VAL A 158 -26.39 -7.98 5.35
CA VAL A 158 -27.42 -7.11 5.92
C VAL A 158 -28.50 -6.86 4.86
N GLY A 159 -29.71 -7.37 5.13
CA GLY A 159 -30.89 -7.20 4.28
C GLY A 159 -31.41 -8.47 3.61
N LYS A 160 -30.78 -9.64 3.80
CA LYS A 160 -31.38 -10.93 3.45
C LYS A 160 -32.03 -11.50 4.71
N GLY A 161 -33.31 -11.85 4.69
CA GLY A 161 -34.04 -12.38 5.85
C GLY A 161 -33.34 -13.59 6.46
N GLY A 162 -32.56 -13.37 7.52
CA GLY A 162 -31.72 -14.37 8.18
C GLY A 162 -30.19 -14.21 8.03
N GLY A 163 -29.69 -13.13 7.44
CA GLY A 163 -28.26 -12.87 7.31
C GLY A 163 -27.60 -12.58 8.65
N LYS A 164 -26.81 -13.53 9.18
CA LYS A 164 -25.93 -13.33 10.34
C LYS A 164 -25.05 -12.10 10.12
N ALA A 165 -24.94 -11.26 11.16
CA ALA A 165 -24.09 -10.08 11.17
C ALA A 165 -22.67 -10.43 10.66
N PRO A 166 -22.01 -9.52 9.92
CA PRO A 166 -20.69 -9.80 9.36
C PRO A 166 -19.75 -10.22 10.49
N ALA A 167 -19.07 -11.35 10.32
CA ALA A 167 -18.12 -11.88 11.30
C ALA A 167 -17.07 -10.80 11.61
N VAL A 168 -17.17 -10.20 12.78
CA VAL A 168 -16.25 -9.17 13.26
C VAL A 168 -14.89 -9.84 13.48
N SER A 169 -13.82 -9.30 12.90
CA SER A 169 -12.47 -9.84 13.13
C SER A 169 -12.16 -9.90 14.62
N MET A 170 -11.41 -10.91 15.08
CA MET A 170 -11.10 -11.08 16.51
C MET A 170 -10.52 -9.81 17.16
N ALA A 171 -9.65 -9.09 16.44
CA ALA A 171 -9.12 -7.82 16.89
C ALA A 171 -10.20 -6.75 17.13
N ARG A 172 -11.19 -6.65 16.23
CA ARG A 172 -12.31 -5.70 16.37
C ARG A 172 -13.28 -6.14 17.48
N LYS A 173 -13.45 -7.45 17.71
CA LYS A 173 -14.24 -7.98 18.82
C LYS A 173 -13.66 -7.54 20.18
N VAL A 174 -12.34 -7.66 20.35
CA VAL A 174 -11.63 -7.22 21.57
C VAL A 174 -11.81 -5.72 21.83
N VAL A 175 -11.77 -4.89 20.78
CA VAL A 175 -12.01 -3.43 20.92
C VAL A 175 -13.45 -3.15 21.35
N LEU A 176 -14.43 -3.79 20.72
CA LEU A 176 -15.85 -3.62 21.06
C LEU A 176 -16.17 -4.09 22.49
N GLU A 177 -15.52 -5.17 22.96
CA GLU A 177 -15.69 -5.66 24.33
C GLU A 177 -15.17 -4.65 25.36
N ARG A 178 -14.01 -4.04 25.11
CA ARG A 178 -13.47 -2.96 25.97
C ARG A 178 -14.36 -1.73 25.99
N GLU A 179 -14.90 -1.33 24.84
CA GLU A 179 -15.83 -0.19 24.76
C GLU A 179 -17.14 -0.49 25.49
N ARG A 180 -17.63 -1.74 25.40
CA ARG A 180 -18.82 -2.19 26.12
C ARG A 180 -18.63 -2.11 27.64
N GLU A 181 -17.50 -2.59 28.15
CA GLU A 181 -17.19 -2.53 29.59
C GLU A 181 -17.20 -1.08 30.08
N ARG A 182 -16.48 -0.18 29.38
CA ARG A 182 -16.48 1.25 29.68
C ARG A 182 -17.87 1.88 29.65
N ALA A 183 -18.70 1.55 28.66
CA ALA A 183 -20.05 2.08 28.56
C ALA A 183 -20.94 1.60 29.72
N VAL A 184 -20.79 0.34 30.14
CA VAL A 184 -21.53 -0.22 31.28
C VAL A 184 -21.09 0.45 32.59
N GLU A 185 -19.80 0.70 32.78
CA GLU A 185 -19.28 1.43 33.94
C GLU A 185 -19.85 2.85 34.01
N LEU A 186 -19.79 3.60 32.91
CA LEU A 186 -20.35 4.96 32.83
C LEU A 186 -21.86 4.95 33.09
N TYR A 187 -22.59 4.00 32.51
CA TYR A 187 -24.03 3.88 32.73
C TYR A 187 -24.36 3.54 34.19
N ARG A 188 -23.58 2.66 34.82
CA ARG A 188 -23.74 2.33 36.24
C ARG A 188 -23.45 3.53 37.13
N ALA A 189 -22.41 4.31 36.84
CA ALA A 189 -22.10 5.53 37.57
C ALA A 189 -23.23 6.57 37.44
N LEU A 190 -23.72 6.80 36.22
CA LEU A 190 -24.85 7.71 35.97
C LEU A 190 -26.15 7.24 36.63
N LYS A 191 -26.39 5.93 36.67
CA LYS A 191 -27.56 5.37 37.36
C LYS A 191 -27.44 5.53 38.87
N ALA A 192 -26.26 5.28 39.44
CA ALA A 192 -26.00 5.49 40.86
C ALA A 192 -26.16 6.97 41.26
N SER A 193 -25.61 7.90 40.47
CA SER A 193 -25.80 9.33 40.73
C SER A 193 -27.26 9.76 40.62
N LYS A 194 -28.02 9.17 39.68
CA LYS A 194 -29.46 9.41 39.54
C LYS A 194 -30.28 8.86 40.72
N GLN A 195 -29.89 7.72 41.28
CA GLN A 195 -30.54 7.18 42.48
C GLN A 195 -30.22 8.01 43.72
N ILE A 196 -28.96 8.43 43.90
CA ILE A 196 -28.57 9.29 45.03
C ILE A 196 -29.31 10.62 45.03
N SER A 197 -29.50 11.23 43.84
CA SER A 197 -30.29 12.47 43.72
C SER A 197 -31.77 12.24 44.02
N ALA A 198 -32.37 11.17 43.50
CA ALA A 198 -33.77 10.83 43.79
C ALA A 198 -34.02 10.51 45.27
N ASP A 199 -33.10 9.81 45.94
CA ASP A 199 -33.20 9.47 47.36
C ASP A 199 -32.93 10.69 48.27
N GLY A 200 -32.16 11.67 47.80
CA GLY A 200 -31.92 12.94 48.49
C GLY A 200 -33.17 13.82 48.53
N ASP A 201 -33.91 13.89 47.42
CA ASP A 201 -35.14 14.67 47.32
C ASP A 201 -36.27 14.10 48.20
N GLN A 202 -36.32 12.78 48.43
CA GLN A 202 -37.32 12.15 49.30
C GLN A 202 -37.07 12.34 50.81
N LYS A 203 -35.85 12.71 51.23
CA LYS A 203 -35.52 12.95 52.65
C LYS A 203 -35.74 14.40 53.10
N HIS A 204 -36.03 15.29 52.17
CA HIS A 204 -36.27 16.72 52.41
C HIS A 204 -37.72 17.16 52.10
N ALA A 205 -38.61 16.21 51.84
CA ALA A 205 -40.06 16.39 51.78
C ALA A 205 -40.72 15.82 53.04
#